data_AF-A0A970ET33-F1
#
_entry.id   AF-A0A970ET33-F1
#
_cell.length_a   1.000
_cell.length_b   1.000
_cell.length_c   1.000
_cell.angle_alpha   90.00
_cell.angle_beta   90.00
_cell.angle_gamma   90.00
#
_symmetry.space_group_name_H-M   'P 1'
#
loop_
_entity.id
_entity.type
_entity.pdbx_description
1 polymer ?
#
loop_
_entity_poly.entity_id
_entity_poly.type
_entity_poly.pdbx_seq_one_letter_code
_entity_poly.pdbx_strand_id
1 'polypeptide(L)'
;MNAHTRVREMLYGALLTGMAILIPVAFRGWLQVYLPPFSATIGSHVPSMLAMAISPWTAVMVGIGSGLGFLITLGPVIAARALVHAVFGAVGAELVRRGAPLWRAILLTLPIHVIGEALVVIPFGFDLYQALVVVGIGTGLHHLADGFITAALYGVLNKAGVSLALRPHTVTR
;
A
#
# COMPACT_ATOMS: atom_id res chain seq x y z
N MET A 1 22.44 5.69 8.64
CA MET A 1 22.42 4.53 7.72
C MET A 1 23.70 4.53 6.89
N ASN A 2 24.32 3.37 6.67
CA ASN A 2 25.50 3.28 5.79
C ASN A 2 25.07 3.28 4.31
N ALA A 3 26.04 3.46 3.40
CA ALA A 3 25.76 3.55 1.96
C ALA A 3 25.07 2.30 1.40
N HIS A 4 25.47 1.11 1.86
CA HIS A 4 24.88 -0.16 1.43
C HIS A 4 23.39 -0.27 1.76
N THR A 5 22.97 0.12 2.98
CA THR A 5 21.56 0.10 3.36
C THR A 5 20.74 1.11 2.55
N ARG A 6 21.28 2.30 2.26
CA ARG A 6 20.62 3.29 1.39
C ARG A 6 20.43 2.79 -0.04
N VAL A 7 21.44 2.12 -0.60
CA VAL A 7 21.33 1.52 -1.93
C VAL A 7 20.25 0.44 -1.96
N ARG A 8 20.19 -0.44 -0.95
CA ARG A 8 19.14 -1.45 -0.84
C ARG A 8 17.74 -0.85 -0.72
N GLU A 9 17.60 0.24 0.06
CA GLU A 9 16.34 0.98 0.19
C GLU A 9 15.88 1.55 -1.15
N MET A 10 16.80 2.18 -1.89
CA MET A 10 16.52 2.65 -3.25
C MET A 10 16.12 1.53 -4.19
N LEU A 11 16.84 0.40 -4.19
CA LEU A 11 16.56 -0.71 -5.09
C LEU A 11 15.19 -1.35 -4.81
N TYR A 12 14.89 -1.66 -3.55
CA TYR A 12 13.58 -2.19 -3.20
C TYR A 12 12.47 -1.15 -3.43
N GLY A 13 12.72 0.12 -3.13
CA GLY A 13 11.77 1.19 -3.39
C GLY A 13 11.46 1.32 -4.88
N ALA A 14 12.47 1.29 -5.76
CA ALA A 14 12.28 1.31 -7.19
C ALA A 14 11.50 0.08 -7.70
N LEU A 15 11.87 -1.11 -7.23
CA LEU A 15 11.17 -2.36 -7.58
C LEU A 15 9.70 -2.31 -7.18
N LEU A 16 9.40 -1.99 -5.91
CA LEU A 16 8.03 -1.96 -5.41
C LEU A 16 7.21 -0.83 -6.04
N THR A 17 7.84 0.31 -6.35
CA THR A 17 7.17 1.41 -7.07
C THR A 17 6.81 0.97 -8.49
N GLY A 18 7.74 0.28 -9.18
CA GLY A 18 7.47 -0.33 -10.48
C GLY A 18 6.31 -1.33 -10.41
N MET A 19 6.27 -2.18 -9.39
CA MET A 19 5.15 -3.10 -9.16
C MET A 19 3.84 -2.37 -8.87
N ALA A 20 3.85 -1.29 -8.09
CA ALA A 20 2.66 -0.49 -7.78
C ALA A 20 2.06 0.18 -9.02
N ILE A 21 2.89 0.54 -10.00
CA ILE A 21 2.44 1.03 -11.31
C ILE A 21 1.95 -0.14 -12.19
N LEU A 22 2.72 -1.23 -12.22
CA LEU A 22 2.48 -2.36 -13.12
C LEU A 22 1.21 -3.14 -12.79
N ILE A 23 0.93 -3.41 -11.52
CA ILE A 23 -0.22 -4.23 -11.10
C ILE A 23 -1.54 -3.69 -11.65
N PRO A 24 -1.93 -2.41 -11.42
CA PRO A 24 -3.19 -1.90 -11.99
C PRO A 24 -3.20 -1.91 -13.53
N VAL A 25 -2.06 -1.81 -14.20
CA VAL A 25 -1.97 -1.91 -15.67
C VAL A 25 -2.20 -3.35 -16.14
N ALA A 26 -1.51 -4.31 -15.53
CA ALA A 26 -1.53 -5.71 -15.93
C ALA A 26 -2.81 -6.44 -15.50
N PHE A 27 -3.40 -6.04 -14.37
CA PHE A 27 -4.54 -6.75 -13.77
C PHE A 27 -5.89 -6.12 -14.11
N ARG A 28 -5.88 -4.97 -14.80
CA ARG A 28 -7.08 -4.29 -15.28
C ARG A 28 -8.01 -5.27 -16.03
N GLY A 29 -9.27 -5.30 -15.63
CA GLY A 29 -10.32 -6.06 -16.31
C GLY A 29 -10.40 -7.56 -16.01
N TRP A 30 -9.47 -8.17 -15.24
CA TRP A 30 -9.55 -9.60 -14.92
C TRP A 30 -9.38 -9.92 -13.43
N LEU A 31 -8.45 -9.25 -12.73
CA LEU A 31 -8.31 -9.29 -11.27
C LEU A 31 -8.80 -7.98 -10.64
N GLN A 32 -9.77 -7.35 -11.29
CA GLN A 32 -10.26 -6.03 -10.93
C GLN A 32 -11.78 -6.02 -10.82
N VAL A 33 -12.28 -5.61 -9.65
CA VAL A 33 -13.67 -5.20 -9.45
C VAL A 33 -13.75 -3.68 -9.67
N TYR A 34 -14.67 -3.24 -10.51
CA TYR A 34 -14.84 -1.82 -10.83
C TYR A 34 -16.31 -1.42 -10.70
N LEU A 35 -16.62 -0.65 -9.66
CA LEU A 35 -17.95 -0.15 -9.31
C LEU A 35 -17.81 1.31 -8.85
N PRO A 36 -17.70 2.28 -9.78
CA PRO A 36 -17.37 3.67 -9.45
C PRO A 36 -18.23 4.26 -8.31
N PRO A 37 -17.64 5.02 -7.37
CA PRO A 37 -16.22 5.41 -7.30
C PRO A 37 -15.29 4.36 -6.69
N PHE A 38 -15.80 3.18 -6.38
CA PHE A 38 -15.01 2.07 -5.85
C PHE A 38 -14.34 1.26 -6.97
N SER A 39 -13.13 0.80 -6.64
CA SER A 39 -12.38 -0.14 -7.45
C SER A 39 -11.52 -0.99 -6.53
N ALA A 40 -11.33 -2.24 -6.90
CA ALA A 40 -10.44 -3.17 -6.22
C ALA A 40 -9.68 -4.02 -7.24
N THR A 41 -8.41 -3.71 -7.44
CA THR A 41 -7.47 -4.59 -8.17
C THR A 41 -6.73 -5.46 -7.16
N ILE A 42 -6.95 -6.77 -7.18
CA ILE A 42 -6.32 -7.70 -6.24
C ILE A 42 -4.79 -7.57 -6.29
N GLY A 43 -4.17 -7.41 -5.14
CA GLY A 43 -2.73 -7.24 -4.99
C GLY A 43 -2.23 -5.80 -5.15
N SER A 44 -3.09 -4.83 -5.47
CA SER A 44 -2.66 -3.45 -5.70
C SER A 44 -2.12 -2.73 -4.46
N HIS A 45 -2.51 -3.16 -3.25
CA HIS A 45 -1.91 -2.65 -2.02
C HIS A 45 -0.63 -3.40 -1.60
N VAL A 46 -0.37 -4.59 -2.17
CA VAL A 46 0.75 -5.45 -1.74
C VAL A 46 2.09 -4.72 -1.82
N PRO A 47 2.44 -3.97 -2.89
CA PRO A 47 3.69 -3.21 -2.91
C PRO A 47 3.76 -2.17 -1.78
N SER A 48 2.67 -1.42 -1.54
CA SER A 48 2.62 -0.38 -0.49
C SER A 48 2.71 -0.98 0.91
N MET A 49 2.09 -2.15 1.14
CA MET A 49 2.16 -2.84 2.42
C MET A 49 3.54 -3.49 2.64
N LEU A 50 4.16 -4.10 1.63
CA LEU A 50 5.54 -4.58 1.73
C LEU A 50 6.53 -3.45 1.99
N ALA A 51 6.29 -2.27 1.40
CA ALA A 51 7.13 -1.09 1.60
C ALA A 51 7.16 -0.61 3.06
N MET A 52 6.12 -0.91 3.86
CA MET A 52 6.12 -0.64 5.30
C MET A 52 7.26 -1.36 6.03
N ALA A 53 7.69 -2.53 5.53
CA ALA A 53 8.80 -3.26 6.12
C ALA A 53 10.18 -2.65 5.82
N ILE A 54 10.25 -1.67 4.92
CA ILE A 54 11.49 -1.07 4.43
C ILE A 54 11.74 0.27 5.13
N SER A 55 10.94 1.29 4.80
CA SER A 55 11.05 2.63 5.39
C SER A 55 9.82 3.49 5.07
N PRO A 56 9.57 4.58 5.84
CA PRO A 56 8.51 5.53 5.52
C PRO A 56 8.66 6.17 4.14
N TRP A 57 9.90 6.50 3.73
CA TRP A 57 10.14 7.11 2.42
C TRP A 57 9.87 6.14 1.26
N THR A 58 10.27 4.88 1.40
CA THR A 58 9.92 3.85 0.44
C THR A 58 8.41 3.68 0.33
N ALA A 59 7.70 3.64 1.46
CA ALA A 59 6.24 3.51 1.45
C ALA A 59 5.51 4.69 0.78
N VAL A 60 5.98 5.93 1.00
CA VAL A 60 5.47 7.12 0.31
C VAL A 60 5.68 7.02 -1.20
N MET A 61 6.89 6.70 -1.64
CA MET A 61 7.22 6.58 -3.07
C MET A 61 6.36 5.51 -3.77
N VAL A 62 6.18 4.36 -3.13
CA VAL A 62 5.36 3.27 -3.65
C VAL A 62 3.88 3.68 -3.71
N GLY A 63 3.38 4.39 -2.70
CA GLY A 63 2.03 4.93 -2.70
C GLY A 63 1.78 5.95 -3.82
N ILE A 64 2.74 6.85 -4.09
CA ILE A 64 2.68 7.77 -5.23
C ILE A 64 2.69 6.97 -6.56
N GLY A 65 3.53 5.96 -6.67
CA GLY A 65 3.55 5.05 -7.82
C GLY A 65 2.20 4.35 -8.05
N SER A 66 1.53 3.92 -6.97
CA SER A 66 0.18 3.36 -7.05
C SER A 66 -0.83 4.38 -7.61
N GLY A 67 -0.79 5.62 -7.12
CA GLY A 67 -1.59 6.72 -7.67
C GLY A 67 -1.37 6.93 -9.18
N LEU A 68 -0.12 6.90 -9.64
CA LEU A 68 0.24 7.00 -11.06
C LEU A 68 -0.30 5.81 -11.87
N GLY A 69 -0.15 4.57 -11.37
CA GLY A 69 -0.68 3.38 -12.03
C GLY A 69 -2.20 3.42 -12.20
N PHE A 70 -2.93 3.89 -11.18
CA PHE A 70 -4.38 4.07 -11.25
C PHE A 70 -4.80 5.26 -12.11
N LEU A 71 -4.00 6.33 -12.18
CA LEU A 71 -4.25 7.45 -13.09
C LEU A 71 -4.24 7.00 -14.55
N ILE A 72 -3.25 6.17 -14.93
CA ILE A 72 -3.12 5.62 -16.28
C ILE A 72 -4.30 4.70 -16.65
N THR A 73 -4.89 4.02 -15.66
CA THR A 73 -5.83 2.92 -15.92
C THR A 73 -7.29 3.28 -15.68
N LEU A 74 -7.61 4.00 -14.61
CA LEU A 74 -8.98 4.25 -14.14
C LEU A 74 -9.32 5.75 -13.93
N GLY A 75 -8.37 6.66 -14.17
CA GLY A 75 -8.61 8.10 -14.15
C GLY A 75 -8.46 8.76 -12.77
N PRO A 76 -8.75 10.08 -12.68
CA PRO A 76 -8.29 10.93 -11.58
C PRO A 76 -8.94 10.64 -10.22
N VAL A 77 -10.21 10.21 -10.19
CA VAL A 77 -10.91 9.89 -8.92
C VAL A 77 -10.24 8.70 -8.23
N ILE A 78 -9.96 7.63 -8.99
CA ILE A 78 -9.32 6.43 -8.44
C ILE A 78 -7.84 6.70 -8.14
N ALA A 79 -7.17 7.49 -8.98
CA ALA A 79 -5.80 7.93 -8.70
C ALA A 79 -5.69 8.71 -7.38
N ALA A 80 -6.62 9.65 -7.14
CA ALA A 80 -6.66 10.42 -5.91
C ALA A 80 -6.88 9.52 -4.69
N ARG A 81 -7.78 8.53 -4.79
CA ARG A 81 -7.97 7.51 -3.74
C ARG A 81 -6.67 6.74 -3.48
N ALA A 82 -6.02 6.25 -4.54
CA ALA A 82 -4.77 5.50 -4.43
C ALA A 82 -3.60 6.32 -3.85
N LEU A 83 -3.64 7.66 -3.85
CA LEU A 83 -2.64 8.47 -3.14
C LEU A 83 -2.72 8.32 -1.61
N VAL A 84 -3.86 7.87 -1.07
CA VAL A 84 -3.99 7.49 0.35
C VAL A 84 -3.02 6.36 0.71
N HIS A 85 -2.59 5.56 -0.27
CA HIS A 85 -1.59 4.50 -0.08
C HIS A 85 -0.26 5.05 0.44
N ALA A 86 0.13 6.26 0.04
CA ALA A 86 1.34 6.90 0.55
C ALA A 86 1.19 7.24 2.05
N VAL A 87 0.01 7.67 2.47
CA VAL A 87 -0.28 8.07 3.85
C VAL A 87 -0.33 6.84 4.76
N PHE A 88 -1.18 5.85 4.45
CA PHE A 88 -1.28 4.66 5.29
C PHE A 88 0.03 3.85 5.26
N GLY A 89 0.72 3.81 4.11
CA GLY A 89 2.04 3.21 3.96
C GLY A 89 3.08 3.86 4.87
N ALA A 90 3.16 5.20 4.90
CA ALA A 90 4.09 5.92 5.76
C ALA A 90 3.82 5.67 7.25
N VAL A 91 2.54 5.72 7.67
CA VAL A 91 2.16 5.43 9.06
C VAL A 91 2.45 3.97 9.42
N GLY A 92 2.13 3.03 8.54
CA GLY A 92 2.44 1.62 8.72
C GLY A 92 3.94 1.35 8.84
N ALA A 93 4.75 2.00 8.00
CA ALA A 93 6.20 1.93 8.07
C ALA A 93 6.75 2.48 9.41
N GLU A 94 6.14 3.55 9.92
CA GLU A 94 6.51 4.11 11.22
C GLU A 94 6.20 3.14 12.37
N LEU A 95 5.04 2.47 12.32
CA LEU A 95 4.67 1.44 13.30
C LEU A 95 5.67 0.27 13.25
N VAL A 96 6.03 -0.21 12.05
CA VAL A 96 7.03 -1.28 11.89
C VAL A 96 8.39 -0.85 12.41
N ARG A 97 8.81 0.39 12.12
CA ARG A 97 10.06 0.96 12.63
C ARG A 97 10.12 1.01 14.16
N ARG A 98 8.97 1.17 14.82
CA ARG A 98 8.80 1.14 16.29
C ARG A 98 8.67 -0.28 16.86
N GLY A 99 8.83 -1.31 16.04
CA GLY A 99 8.84 -2.71 16.47
C GLY A 99 7.50 -3.44 16.32
N ALA A 100 6.47 -2.82 15.71
CA ALA A 100 5.27 -3.56 15.38
C ALA A 100 5.57 -4.59 14.28
N PRO A 101 5.12 -5.85 14.41
CA PRO A 101 5.20 -6.79 13.29
C PRO A 101 4.32 -6.31 12.12
N LEU A 102 4.72 -6.61 10.89
CA LEU A 102 4.06 -6.10 9.67
C LEU A 102 2.54 -6.33 9.65
N TRP A 103 2.08 -7.52 10.04
CA TRP A 103 0.64 -7.81 10.06
C TRP A 103 -0.14 -6.89 11.01
N ARG A 104 0.44 -6.46 12.13
CA ARG A 104 -0.19 -5.48 13.04
C ARG A 104 -0.22 -4.10 12.41
N ALA A 105 0.84 -3.70 11.72
CA ALA A 105 0.87 -2.41 11.02
C ALA A 105 -0.20 -2.35 9.91
N ILE A 106 -0.41 -3.44 9.16
CA ILE A 106 -1.50 -3.58 8.19
C ILE A 106 -2.85 -3.35 8.89
N LEU A 107 -3.16 -4.11 9.96
CA LEU A 107 -4.45 -3.96 10.65
C LEU A 107 -4.64 -2.57 11.28
N LEU A 108 -3.60 -1.97 11.86
CA LEU A 108 -3.68 -0.65 12.50
C LEU A 108 -3.82 0.49 11.50
N THR A 109 -3.39 0.29 10.25
CA THR A 109 -3.54 1.30 9.18
C THR A 109 -4.85 1.19 8.41
N LEU A 110 -5.62 0.11 8.62
CA LEU A 110 -6.93 -0.08 8.01
C LEU A 110 -7.88 1.11 8.17
N PRO A 111 -8.06 1.72 9.37
CA PRO A 111 -8.95 2.88 9.52
C PRO A 111 -8.48 4.09 8.72
N ILE A 112 -7.17 4.31 8.63
CA ILE A 112 -6.57 5.42 7.87
C ILE A 112 -6.88 5.25 6.39
N HIS A 113 -6.75 4.02 5.90
CA HIS A 113 -7.03 3.69 4.50
C HIS A 113 -8.52 3.88 4.16
N VAL A 114 -9.41 3.27 4.94
CA VAL A 114 -10.86 3.34 4.74
C VAL A 114 -11.37 4.78 4.80
N ILE A 115 -11.02 5.52 5.86
CA ILE A 115 -11.48 6.90 6.04
C ILE A 115 -10.85 7.79 4.97
N GLY A 116 -9.55 7.62 4.69
CA GLY A 116 -8.85 8.41 3.69
C GLY A 116 -9.50 8.30 2.31
N GLU A 117 -9.74 7.09 1.82
CA GLU A 117 -10.36 6.92 0.50
C GLU A 117 -11.82 7.39 0.44
N ALA A 118 -12.58 7.17 1.51
CA ALA A 118 -13.96 7.66 1.61
C ALA A 118 -14.02 9.19 1.58
N LEU A 119 -13.12 9.87 2.29
CA LEU A 119 -13.06 11.34 2.29
C LEU A 119 -12.62 11.89 0.93
N VAL A 120 -11.70 11.21 0.24
CA VAL A 120 -11.19 11.66 -1.06
C VAL A 120 -12.27 11.74 -2.13
N VAL A 121 -13.29 10.89 -2.11
CA VAL A 121 -14.33 10.88 -3.15
C VAL A 121 -15.38 11.99 -2.98
N ILE A 122 -15.59 12.50 -1.76
CA ILE A 122 -16.64 13.51 -1.50
C ILE A 122 -16.45 14.79 -2.34
N PRO A 123 -15.23 15.38 -2.43
CA PRO A 123 -15.00 16.55 -3.28
C PRO A 123 -15.24 16.33 -4.78
N PHE A 124 -15.28 15.08 -5.24
CA PHE A 124 -15.61 14.74 -6.63
C PHE A 124 -17.12 14.61 -6.89
N GLY A 125 -17.96 14.91 -5.90
CA GLY A 125 -19.42 14.94 -6.03
C GLY A 125 -20.13 13.63 -5.68
N PHE A 126 -19.41 12.64 -5.14
CA PHE A 126 -20.00 11.40 -4.66
C PHE A 126 -20.68 11.60 -3.30
N ASP A 127 -21.86 11.00 -3.12
CA ASP A 127 -22.64 11.15 -1.90
C ASP A 127 -22.05 10.36 -0.72
N LEU A 128 -22.62 10.56 0.47
CA LEU A 128 -22.12 9.93 1.69
C LEU A 128 -22.30 8.39 1.69
N TYR A 129 -23.31 7.87 0.98
CA TYR A 129 -23.52 6.44 0.85
C TYR A 129 -22.42 5.83 -0.04
N GLN A 130 -22.15 6.44 -1.19
CA GLN A 130 -21.05 6.04 -2.07
C GLN A 130 -19.68 6.15 -1.38
N ALA A 131 -19.45 7.20 -0.60
CA ALA A 131 -18.21 7.41 0.13
C ALA A 131 -18.02 6.40 1.27
N LEU A 132 -18.97 6.29 2.20
CA LEU A 132 -18.79 5.48 3.41
C LEU A 132 -19.10 4.00 3.20
N VAL A 133 -20.14 3.68 2.43
CA VAL A 133 -20.59 2.30 2.22
C VAL A 133 -19.85 1.68 1.05
N VAL A 134 -19.98 2.26 -0.15
CA VAL A 134 -19.43 1.64 -1.37
C VAL A 134 -17.90 1.67 -1.34
N VAL A 135 -17.29 2.84 -1.13
CA VAL A 135 -15.83 2.97 -1.01
C VAL A 135 -15.35 2.47 0.34
N GLY A 136 -15.87 2.99 1.46
CA GLY A 136 -15.34 2.65 2.78
C GLY A 136 -15.34 1.14 3.09
N ILE A 137 -16.48 0.45 2.94
CA ILE A 137 -16.55 -1.00 3.19
C ILE A 137 -15.75 -1.78 2.15
N GLY A 138 -15.86 -1.40 0.87
CA GLY A 138 -15.12 -2.05 -0.22
C GLY A 138 -13.61 -1.98 -0.02
N THR A 139 -13.09 -0.80 0.33
CA THR A 139 -11.69 -0.55 0.66
C THR A 139 -11.26 -1.37 1.86
N GLY A 140 -12.11 -1.49 2.88
CA GLY A 140 -11.84 -2.31 4.06
C GLY A 140 -11.63 -3.79 3.72
N LEU A 141 -12.57 -4.37 2.97
CA LEU A 141 -12.49 -5.77 2.54
C LEU A 141 -11.27 -6.01 1.64
N HIS A 142 -11.01 -5.11 0.69
CA HIS A 142 -9.88 -5.22 -0.22
C HIS A 142 -8.53 -5.09 0.53
N HIS A 143 -8.41 -4.13 1.46
CA HIS A 143 -7.22 -3.99 2.28
C HIS A 143 -6.93 -5.25 3.10
N LEU A 144 -7.96 -5.92 3.63
CA LEU A 144 -7.78 -7.17 4.36
C LEU A 144 -7.33 -8.32 3.44
N ALA A 145 -7.91 -8.42 2.24
CA ALA A 145 -7.52 -9.42 1.24
C ALA A 145 -6.05 -9.26 0.82
N ASP A 146 -5.64 -8.05 0.46
CA ASP A 146 -4.26 -7.74 0.09
C ASP A 146 -3.33 -7.82 1.30
N GLY A 147 -3.82 -7.50 2.50
CA GLY A 147 -3.09 -7.63 3.75
C GLY A 147 -2.74 -9.09 4.05
N PHE A 148 -3.66 -10.02 3.81
CA PHE A 148 -3.40 -11.46 3.91
C PHE A 148 -2.33 -11.91 2.90
N ILE A 149 -2.47 -11.50 1.62
CA ILE A 149 -1.48 -11.79 0.58
C ILE A 149 -0.11 -11.26 0.98
N THR A 150 -0.04 -10.02 1.47
CA THR A 150 1.19 -9.38 1.92
C THR A 150 1.83 -10.14 3.07
N ALA A 151 1.06 -10.52 4.10
CA ALA A 151 1.59 -11.24 5.25
C ALA A 151 2.16 -12.61 4.85
N ALA A 152 1.46 -13.33 3.97
CA ALA A 152 1.93 -14.60 3.43
C ALA A 152 3.22 -14.42 2.61
N LEU A 153 3.23 -13.46 1.68
CA LEU A 153 4.38 -13.17 0.82
C LEU A 153 5.61 -12.73 1.64
N TYR A 154 5.42 -11.83 2.60
CA TYR A 154 6.49 -11.40 3.51
C TYR A 154 7.09 -12.57 4.29
N GLY A 155 6.25 -13.49 4.78
CA GLY A 155 6.70 -14.71 5.45
C GLY A 155 7.54 -15.62 4.54
N VAL A 156 7.11 -15.83 3.29
CA VAL A 156 7.85 -16.64 2.31
C VAL A 156 9.18 -15.99 1.92
N LEU A 157 9.19 -14.68 1.66
CA LEU A 157 10.41 -13.93 1.32
C LEU A 157 11.47 -14.04 2.44
N ASN A 158 11.05 -13.89 3.70
CA ASN A 158 11.97 -14.05 4.83
C ASN A 158 12.54 -15.47 4.94
N LYS A 159 11.71 -16.51 4.73
CA LYS A 159 12.16 -17.91 4.70
C LYS A 159 13.16 -18.18 3.57
N ALA A 160 12.98 -17.52 2.43
CA ALA A 160 13.87 -17.60 1.27
C ALA A 160 15.14 -16.74 1.40
N GLY A 161 15.35 -16.05 2.54
CA GLY A 161 16.52 -15.20 2.77
C GLY A 161 16.44 -13.80 2.15
N VAL A 162 15.29 -13.41 1.58
CA VAL A 162 15.06 -12.08 1.01
C VAL A 162 14.49 -11.16 2.10
N SER A 163 15.38 -10.60 2.94
CA SER A 163 14.97 -9.65 3.97
C SER A 163 14.66 -8.28 3.37
N LEU A 164 13.39 -7.87 3.44
CA LEU A 164 12.95 -6.50 3.16
C LEU A 164 13.26 -5.54 4.31
N ALA A 165 13.32 -6.05 5.54
CA ALA A 165 13.71 -5.27 6.70
C ALA A 165 15.16 -4.79 6.57
N LEU A 166 15.31 -3.49 6.33
CA LEU A 166 16.60 -2.80 6.33
C LEU A 166 16.93 -2.42 7.77
N ARG A 167 17.38 -3.41 8.54
CA ARG A 167 17.74 -3.25 9.97
C ARG A 167 18.50 -1.92 10.21
N PRO A 168 18.12 -1.11 11.20
CA PRO A 168 19.07 -0.77 12.23
C PRO A 168 19.25 -2.05 13.05
N HIS A 169 20.45 -2.63 13.02
CA HIS A 169 20.81 -3.52 14.12
C HIS A 169 20.73 -2.66 15.38
N THR A 170 19.73 -2.89 16.22
CA THR A 170 19.81 -2.40 17.59
C THR A 170 20.98 -3.15 18.22
N VAL A 171 22.12 -2.47 18.31
CA VAL A 171 23.18 -2.83 19.24
C VAL A 171 22.58 -2.63 20.63
N THR A 172 22.13 -3.71 21.24
CA THR A 172 21.83 -3.83 22.67
C THR A 172 21.80 -5.34 22.95
N ARG A 173 22.64 -5.93 23.79
CA ARG A 173 23.61 -5.43 24.77
C ARG A 173 24.85 -6.32 24.74
#